data_AF-A0A7C3GKI3-F1
#
_entry.id   AF-A0A7C3GKI3-F1
#
_cell.length_a   1.000
_cell.length_b   1.000
_cell.length_c   1.000
_cell.angle_alpha   90.00
_cell.angle_beta   90.00
_cell.angle_gamma   90.00
#
_symmetry.space_group_name_H-M   'P 1'
#
loop_
_entity.id
_entity.type
_entity.pdbx_description
1 polymer ?
#
loop_
_entity_poly.entity_id
_entity_poly.type
_entity_poly.pdbx_seq_one_letter_code
_entity_poly.pdbx_strand_id
1 'polypeptide(L)'
;MYRRSWATPASRPPRSTPRLGRRKSRHRGARLGKFEICPTAQEGGGLMGYIEKIMGDQEQIVYRTHRHIIVLFGRVLGSFFAFLVFVAVGLALLLPPAGKEGDQVRFYVGLIALGSLVMPLYLIVSAWIRGLRGREFIKSIWRAVLAGVAILIVALLLMFSPGFKAVGWIAIVLAAIPLLDTLRIVADWLNEQFIITNRRVMEVRGIINKHVRDSALEKVNDVDLRQSLMGRLLGYGTVQIITGSDIGVNMFRRIANPVRFKREMLNAKEQFHASGKPPADEEKTIPELIAELDELRRKGVLTEEEFQAKKADLLARL
;
A
#
# COMPACT_ATOMS: atom_id res chain seq x y z
N MET A 1 -11.48 46.59 34.31
CA MET A 1 -10.51 47.49 34.99
C MET A 1 -9.84 46.69 36.11
N TYR A 2 -8.65 46.12 35.89
CA TYR A 2 -7.59 46.02 36.91
C TYR A 2 -6.27 45.55 36.25
N ARG A 3 -5.28 46.45 36.29
CA ARG A 3 -3.83 46.30 36.04
C ARG A 3 -3.21 45.48 37.21
N ARG A 4 -2.02 44.87 37.23
CA ARG A 4 -0.71 44.87 36.54
C ARG A 4 0.07 43.71 37.23
N SER A 5 0.70 42.73 36.56
CA SER A 5 2.04 42.67 35.94
C SER A 5 3.26 42.58 36.88
N TRP A 6 4.25 41.78 36.42
CA TRP A 6 5.68 41.60 36.82
C TRP A 6 5.97 40.57 37.93
N ALA A 7 7.03 39.73 37.90
CA ALA A 7 8.05 39.31 36.93
C ALA A 7 8.82 38.11 37.54
N THR A 8 9.47 37.31 36.70
CA THR A 8 10.43 36.22 37.03
C THR A 8 11.84 36.77 37.35
N PRO A 9 12.77 35.99 37.96
CA PRO A 9 13.78 35.27 37.15
C PRO A 9 14.32 33.94 37.76
N ALA A 10 15.19 33.28 36.98
CA ALA A 10 15.68 31.90 37.05
C ALA A 10 16.87 31.61 37.98
N SER A 11 17.13 30.33 38.30
CA SER A 11 18.49 29.73 38.39
C SER A 11 18.48 28.18 38.54
N ARG A 12 19.39 27.50 37.82
CA ARG A 12 19.93 26.14 38.04
C ARG A 12 21.45 26.29 38.29
N PRO A 13 22.24 25.23 38.55
CA PRO A 13 22.28 24.24 39.64
C PRO A 13 23.66 24.31 40.37
N PRO A 14 24.13 23.28 41.11
CA PRO A 14 25.56 22.97 41.04
C PRO A 14 25.90 21.48 40.86
N ARG A 15 27.00 21.25 40.14
CA ARG A 15 27.77 20.00 40.06
C ARG A 15 28.71 19.90 41.25
N SER A 16 28.98 18.68 41.73
CA SER A 16 30.27 18.33 42.32
C SER A 16 30.62 16.85 42.05
N THR A 17 31.80 16.64 41.49
CA THR A 17 32.62 15.43 41.63
C THR A 17 33.86 15.86 42.43
N PRO A 18 34.56 14.95 43.14
CA PRO A 18 35.84 14.51 42.60
C PRO A 18 36.36 13.10 43.01
N ARG A 19 37.19 12.54 42.11
CA ARG A 19 38.45 11.74 42.27
C ARG A 19 38.43 10.36 42.96
N LEU A 20 38.80 9.25 42.29
CA LEU A 20 40.11 8.72 41.79
C LEU A 20 40.83 7.79 42.81
N GLY A 21 41.05 6.51 42.47
CA GLY A 21 42.07 5.70 43.17
C GLY A 21 42.05 4.16 43.07
N ARG A 22 42.71 3.62 42.03
CA ARG A 22 43.52 2.37 41.97
C ARG A 22 42.96 1.00 42.47
N ARG A 23 42.93 0.01 41.56
CA ARG A 23 43.88 -1.13 41.59
C ARG A 23 43.94 -1.88 40.26
N LYS A 24 45.16 -2.08 39.76
CA LYS A 24 45.51 -3.00 38.66
C LYS A 24 45.42 -4.44 39.17
N SER A 25 44.86 -5.35 38.38
CA SER A 25 45.41 -6.71 38.28
C SER A 25 45.34 -7.17 36.82
N ARG A 26 46.52 -7.53 36.31
CA ARG A 26 46.76 -8.24 35.05
C ARG A 26 46.76 -9.72 35.41
N HIS A 27 46.03 -10.57 34.68
CA HIS A 27 46.42 -11.94 34.29
C HIS A 27 45.34 -12.42 33.29
N ARG A 28 45.65 -12.37 31.98
CA ARG A 28 46.12 -13.48 31.13
C ARG A 28 45.09 -14.60 30.95
N GLY A 29 44.59 -14.72 29.71
CA GLY A 29 44.12 -15.98 29.13
C GLY A 29 42.62 -16.13 28.92
N ALA A 30 42.05 -15.46 27.93
CA ALA A 30 40.77 -15.88 27.36
C ALA A 30 40.82 -15.74 25.84
N ARG A 31 40.66 -16.89 25.18
CA ARG A 31 40.49 -17.13 23.74
C ARG A 31 39.94 -15.91 23.02
N LEU A 32 40.70 -15.43 22.03
CA LEU A 32 40.16 -14.64 20.93
C LEU A 32 39.11 -15.53 20.25
N GLY A 33 37.85 -15.37 20.66
CA GLY A 33 36.72 -15.78 19.84
C GLY A 33 36.90 -15.08 18.52
N LYS A 34 37.09 -15.87 17.46
CA LYS A 34 36.89 -15.41 16.09
C LYS A 34 35.59 -14.63 16.11
N PHE A 35 35.69 -13.31 15.97
CA PHE A 35 34.59 -12.55 15.39
C PHE A 35 34.44 -13.17 14.00
N GLU A 36 33.53 -14.13 13.89
CA GLU A 36 32.96 -14.49 12.61
C GLU A 36 32.37 -13.18 12.07
N ILE A 37 33.15 -12.59 11.17
CA ILE A 37 32.71 -11.54 10.29
C ILE A 37 31.48 -12.12 9.62
N CYS A 38 30.31 -11.60 10.00
CA CYS A 38 29.04 -11.90 9.39
C CYS A 38 29.27 -11.84 7.88
N PRO A 39 29.11 -12.97 7.15
CA PRO A 39 29.38 -12.96 5.72
C PRO A 39 28.38 -11.99 5.11
N THR A 40 28.95 -10.90 4.61
CA THR A 40 28.37 -9.89 3.72
C THR A 40 26.95 -10.21 3.32
N ALA A 41 26.00 -9.48 3.91
CA ALA A 41 24.67 -9.30 3.37
C ALA A 41 24.80 -9.07 1.87
N GLN A 42 24.42 -10.09 1.11
CA GLN A 42 24.22 -9.99 -0.32
C GLN A 42 23.30 -8.80 -0.53
N GLU A 43 23.74 -7.82 -1.32
CA GLU A 43 22.98 -6.62 -1.65
C GLU A 43 21.65 -7.00 -2.33
N GLY A 44 20.63 -7.31 -1.54
CA GLY A 44 19.24 -7.26 -1.92
C GLY A 44 18.78 -5.81 -1.90
N GLY A 45 19.42 -4.97 -2.72
CA GLY A 45 19.11 -3.54 -2.87
C GLY A 45 17.70 -3.35 -3.43
N GLY A 46 16.69 -3.46 -2.57
CA GLY A 46 15.30 -3.39 -2.97
C GLY A 46 14.35 -3.64 -1.81
N LEU A 47 13.06 -3.61 -2.13
CA LEU A 47 11.94 -3.89 -1.23
C LEU A 47 12.19 -5.10 -0.31
N MET A 48 12.95 -6.08 -0.80
CA MET A 48 13.26 -7.31 -0.08
C MET A 48 14.14 -7.14 1.15
N GLY A 49 15.28 -6.47 1.03
CA GLY A 49 16.13 -6.21 2.19
C GLY A 49 15.43 -5.34 3.24
N TYR A 50 14.44 -4.54 2.84
CA TYR A 50 13.61 -3.79 3.78
C TYR A 50 12.63 -4.69 4.55
N ILE A 51 11.99 -5.64 3.87
CA ILE A 51 11.03 -6.57 4.51
C ILE A 51 11.76 -7.51 5.47
N GLU A 52 12.90 -8.07 5.07
CA GLU A 52 13.72 -8.93 5.92
C GLU A 52 14.15 -8.23 7.21
N LYS A 53 14.38 -6.91 7.16
CA LYS A 53 14.77 -6.11 8.33
C LYS A 53 13.63 -5.85 9.32
N ILE A 54 12.36 -5.93 8.88
CA ILE A 54 11.18 -5.72 9.75
C ILE A 54 10.54 -7.04 10.21
N MET A 55 10.95 -8.17 9.63
CA MET A 55 10.51 -9.50 10.02
C MET A 55 11.24 -9.94 11.29
N GLY A 56 10.54 -10.68 12.16
CA GLY A 56 11.17 -11.30 13.33
C GLY A 56 12.08 -12.47 12.95
N ASP A 57 13.03 -12.83 13.82
CA ASP A 57 14.05 -13.84 13.53
C ASP A 57 13.50 -15.25 13.17
N GLN A 58 12.25 -15.55 13.56
CA GLN A 58 11.55 -16.81 13.25
C GLN A 58 10.33 -16.61 12.33
N GLU A 59 10.20 -15.43 11.71
CA GLU A 59 9.11 -15.12 10.81
C GLU A 59 9.49 -15.53 9.37
N GLN A 60 8.65 -16.36 8.75
CA GLN A 60 8.91 -16.89 7.41
C GLN A 60 7.83 -16.45 6.44
N ILE A 61 8.23 -16.16 5.20
CA ILE A 61 7.31 -15.82 4.11
C ILE A 61 6.68 -17.12 3.60
N VAL A 62 5.36 -17.22 3.75
CA VAL A 62 4.55 -18.35 3.26
C VAL A 62 4.17 -18.14 1.80
N TYR A 63 3.73 -16.92 1.46
CA TYR A 63 3.26 -16.61 0.11
C TYR A 63 3.49 -15.14 -0.25
N ARG A 64 3.75 -14.88 -1.53
CA ARG A 64 3.83 -13.54 -2.09
C ARG A 64 2.93 -13.42 -3.30
N THR A 65 2.25 -12.29 -3.40
CA THR A 65 1.59 -11.87 -4.63
C THR A 65 1.84 -10.39 -4.92
N HIS A 66 1.50 -9.99 -6.13
CA HIS A 66 1.65 -8.64 -6.64
C HIS A 66 0.29 -8.09 -7.05
N ARG A 67 0.26 -6.78 -7.26
CA ARG A 67 -0.90 -6.13 -7.84
C ARG A 67 -1.08 -6.55 -9.30
N HIS A 68 -2.31 -6.81 -9.72
CA HIS A 68 -2.57 -7.26 -11.08
C HIS A 68 -2.35 -6.15 -12.12
N ILE A 69 -1.90 -6.51 -13.31
CA ILE A 69 -1.59 -5.56 -14.42
C ILE A 69 -2.81 -4.77 -14.91
N ILE A 70 -4.03 -5.29 -14.69
CA ILE A 70 -5.28 -4.58 -15.02
C ILE A 70 -5.35 -3.20 -14.34
N VAL A 71 -4.73 -3.05 -13.17
CA VAL A 71 -4.67 -1.75 -12.47
C VAL A 71 -3.76 -0.78 -13.19
N LEU A 72 -2.65 -1.29 -13.73
CA LEU A 72 -1.68 -0.52 -14.47
C LEU A 72 -2.31 -0.01 -15.77
N PHE A 73 -2.98 -0.89 -16.51
CA PHE A 73 -3.54 -0.57 -17.82
C PHE A 73 -4.47 0.64 -17.81
N GLY A 74 -5.44 0.67 -16.88
CA GLY A 74 -6.40 1.77 -16.80
C GLY A 74 -5.78 3.14 -16.43
N ARG A 75 -4.62 3.16 -15.76
CA ARG A 75 -3.92 4.39 -15.39
C ARG A 75 -2.90 4.81 -16.46
N VAL A 76 -2.13 3.85 -16.97
CA VAL A 76 -1.10 4.06 -17.98
C VAL A 76 -1.70 4.48 -19.31
N LEU A 77 -2.82 3.88 -19.73
CA LEU A 77 -3.41 4.17 -21.04
C LEU A 77 -3.78 5.66 -21.19
N GLY A 78 -4.30 6.29 -20.13
CA GLY A 78 -4.63 7.71 -20.14
C GLY A 78 -3.40 8.62 -20.25
N SER A 79 -2.39 8.38 -19.40
CA SER A 79 -1.15 9.18 -19.41
C SER A 79 -0.34 8.95 -20.69
N PHE A 80 -0.27 7.71 -21.18
CA PHE A 80 0.40 7.36 -22.43
C PHE A 80 -0.29 7.97 -23.66
N PHE A 81 -1.62 7.95 -23.70
CA PHE A 81 -2.37 8.62 -24.76
C PHE A 81 -2.10 10.14 -24.76
N ALA A 82 -2.13 10.78 -23.59
CA ALA A 82 -1.80 12.20 -23.48
C ALA A 82 -0.37 12.48 -23.99
N PHE A 83 0.61 11.64 -23.62
CA PHE A 83 1.97 11.73 -24.13
C PHE A 83 2.01 11.69 -25.66
N LEU A 84 1.36 10.69 -26.28
CA LEU A 84 1.31 10.57 -27.74
C LEU A 84 0.68 11.80 -28.42
N VAL A 85 -0.38 12.36 -27.84
CA VAL A 85 -1.02 13.57 -28.36
C VAL A 85 -0.05 14.76 -28.32
N PHE A 86 0.61 15.02 -27.18
CA PHE A 86 1.56 16.13 -27.08
C PHE A 86 2.75 15.98 -28.04
N VAL A 87 3.27 14.75 -28.20
CA VAL A 87 4.35 14.47 -29.16
C VAL A 87 3.87 14.69 -30.60
N ALA A 88 2.70 14.15 -30.97
CA ALA A 88 2.15 14.29 -32.32
C ALA A 88 1.91 15.78 -32.67
N VAL A 89 1.35 16.53 -31.74
CA VAL A 89 1.13 17.97 -31.85
C VAL A 89 2.45 18.74 -31.96
N GLY A 90 3.44 18.41 -31.12
CA GLY A 90 4.77 19.04 -31.18
C GLY A 90 5.46 18.81 -32.52
N LEU A 91 5.44 17.58 -33.01
CA LEU A 91 5.99 17.22 -34.32
C LEU A 91 5.24 17.91 -35.46
N ALA A 92 3.92 18.00 -35.38
CA ALA A 92 3.10 18.70 -36.37
C ALA A 92 3.27 20.23 -36.37
N LEU A 93 3.86 20.81 -35.33
CA LEU A 93 4.24 22.22 -35.31
C LEU A 93 5.66 22.45 -35.83
N LEU A 94 6.56 21.48 -35.63
CA LEU A 94 7.98 21.60 -35.94
C LEU A 94 8.34 21.17 -37.36
N LEU A 95 7.73 20.10 -37.85
CA LEU A 95 8.11 19.43 -39.09
C LEU A 95 7.46 19.97 -40.39
N PRO A 96 6.24 20.56 -40.41
CA PRO A 96 5.64 20.92 -41.69
C PRO A 96 6.44 22.02 -42.41
N PRO A 97 6.66 21.88 -43.73
CA PRO A 97 7.26 22.92 -44.55
C PRO A 97 6.38 24.16 -44.59
N ALA A 98 6.99 25.34 -44.71
CA ALA A 98 6.24 26.58 -44.86
C ALA A 98 5.50 26.59 -46.21
N GLY A 99 4.20 26.89 -46.22
CA GLY A 99 3.38 26.92 -47.43
C GLY A 99 2.00 26.29 -47.23
N LYS A 100 1.19 26.27 -48.30
CA LYS A 100 -0.20 25.77 -48.27
C LYS A 100 -0.31 24.29 -47.85
N GLU A 101 0.68 23.48 -48.20
CA GLU A 101 0.75 22.07 -47.78
C GLU A 101 0.97 21.92 -46.26
N GLY A 102 1.80 22.78 -45.67
CA GLY A 102 2.02 22.81 -44.23
C GLY A 102 0.79 23.24 -43.44
N ASP A 103 0.00 24.17 -43.98
CA ASP A 103 -1.24 24.63 -43.36
C ASP A 103 -2.33 23.55 -43.37
N GLN A 104 -2.42 22.74 -44.44
CA GLN A 104 -3.32 21.58 -44.47
C GLN A 104 -2.94 20.54 -43.42
N VAL A 105 -1.65 20.20 -43.29
CA VAL A 105 -1.17 19.24 -42.27
C VAL A 105 -1.50 19.73 -40.86
N ARG A 106 -1.26 21.02 -40.57
CA ARG A 106 -1.59 21.63 -39.26
C ARG A 106 -3.09 21.57 -38.96
N PHE A 107 -3.94 21.81 -39.95
CA PHE A 107 -5.38 21.72 -39.81
C PHE A 107 -5.83 20.29 -39.46
N TYR A 108 -5.34 19.28 -40.19
CA TYR A 108 -5.69 17.87 -39.90
C TYR A 108 -5.17 17.43 -38.53
N VAL A 109 -3.95 17.81 -38.15
CA VAL A 109 -3.43 17.48 -36.81
C VAL A 109 -4.21 18.21 -35.71
N GLY A 110 -4.60 19.47 -35.93
CA GLY A 110 -5.50 20.19 -35.03
C GLY A 110 -6.84 19.46 -34.85
N LEU A 111 -7.39 18.90 -35.93
CA LEU A 111 -8.64 18.14 -35.90
C LEU A 111 -8.48 16.80 -35.16
N ILE A 112 -7.38 16.09 -35.36
CA ILE A 112 -7.03 14.86 -34.60
C ILE A 112 -6.84 15.18 -33.12
N ALA A 113 -6.14 16.29 -32.80
CA ALA A 113 -5.96 16.75 -31.43
C ALA A 113 -7.30 17.11 -30.78
N LEU A 114 -8.22 17.75 -31.52
CA LEU A 114 -9.57 18.00 -31.04
C LEU A 114 -10.32 16.68 -30.77
N GLY A 115 -10.22 15.70 -31.67
CA GLY A 115 -10.78 14.36 -31.46
C GLY A 115 -10.22 13.65 -30.23
N SER A 116 -8.97 13.95 -29.85
CA SER A 116 -8.33 13.38 -28.66
C SER A 116 -8.95 13.85 -27.34
N LEU A 117 -9.78 14.91 -27.34
CA LEU A 117 -10.58 15.35 -26.17
C LEU A 117 -11.58 14.29 -25.69
N VAL A 118 -11.91 13.30 -26.52
CA VAL A 118 -12.75 12.17 -26.14
C VAL A 118 -12.13 11.39 -24.97
N MET A 119 -10.80 11.27 -24.89
CA MET A 119 -10.13 10.53 -23.82
C MET A 119 -10.21 11.21 -22.44
N PRO A 120 -9.85 12.49 -22.24
CA PRO A 120 -10.06 13.15 -20.96
C PRO A 120 -11.54 13.18 -20.58
N LEU A 121 -12.46 13.35 -21.54
CA LEU A 121 -13.90 13.25 -21.29
C LEU A 121 -14.28 11.84 -20.80
N TYR A 122 -13.77 10.79 -21.43
CA TYR A 122 -13.96 9.40 -20.99
C TYR A 122 -13.43 9.16 -19.56
N LEU A 123 -12.29 9.72 -19.20
CA LEU A 123 -11.76 9.61 -17.83
C LEU A 123 -12.68 10.28 -16.81
N ILE A 124 -13.25 11.43 -17.15
CA ILE A 124 -14.21 12.16 -16.32
C ILE A 124 -15.50 11.34 -16.15
N VAL A 125 -16.07 10.91 -17.27
CA VAL A 125 -17.31 10.12 -17.29
C VAL A 125 -17.12 8.78 -16.58
N SER A 126 -16.00 8.09 -16.80
CA SER A 126 -15.70 6.81 -16.13
C SER A 126 -15.44 6.99 -14.64
N ALA A 127 -14.86 8.10 -14.19
CA ALA A 127 -14.73 8.41 -12.77
C ALA A 127 -16.10 8.66 -12.12
N TRP A 128 -17.02 9.30 -12.85
CA TRP A 128 -18.38 9.53 -12.42
C TRP A 128 -19.20 8.23 -12.33
N ILE A 129 -19.16 7.38 -13.37
CA ILE A 129 -19.83 6.07 -13.40
C ILE A 129 -19.33 5.16 -12.28
N ARG A 130 -18.05 5.24 -11.92
CA ARG A 130 -17.47 4.48 -10.80
C ARG A 130 -17.97 4.93 -9.41
N GLY A 131 -18.86 5.93 -9.34
CA GLY A 131 -19.45 6.40 -8.09
C GLY A 131 -18.46 7.08 -7.16
N LEU A 132 -17.29 7.51 -7.67
CA LEU A 132 -16.34 8.29 -6.90
C LEU A 132 -17.01 9.61 -6.52
N ARG A 133 -17.14 9.91 -5.23
CA ARG A 133 -17.73 11.16 -4.72
C ARG A 133 -16.73 11.94 -3.88
N GLY A 134 -16.91 13.26 -3.83
CA GLY A 134 -16.15 14.17 -2.96
C GLY A 134 -14.70 14.41 -3.42
N ARG A 135 -13.77 14.50 -2.46
CA ARG A 135 -12.36 14.88 -2.72
C ARG A 135 -11.61 13.91 -3.64
N GLU A 136 -11.92 12.62 -3.58
CA GLU A 136 -11.25 11.60 -4.40
C GLU A 136 -11.68 11.67 -5.87
N PHE A 137 -12.91 12.10 -6.14
CA PHE A 137 -13.39 12.39 -7.50
C PHE A 137 -12.63 13.57 -8.11
N ILE A 138 -12.56 14.70 -7.37
CA ILE A 138 -11.85 15.91 -7.81
C ILE A 138 -10.38 15.59 -8.08
N LYS A 139 -9.69 14.90 -7.15
CA LYS A 139 -8.30 14.47 -7.30
C LYS A 139 -8.07 13.56 -8.52
N SER A 140 -9.06 12.78 -8.92
CA SER A 140 -8.97 11.90 -10.09
C SER A 140 -9.17 12.64 -11.41
N ILE A 141 -9.87 13.77 -11.40
CA ILE A 141 -10.34 14.43 -12.63
C ILE A 141 -9.57 15.71 -12.97
N TRP A 142 -9.07 16.47 -11.99
CA TRP A 142 -8.40 17.75 -12.27
C TRP A 142 -7.25 17.63 -13.27
N ARG A 143 -6.50 16.51 -13.27
CA ARG A 143 -5.45 16.22 -14.25
C ARG A 143 -6.02 16.01 -15.66
N ALA A 144 -7.12 15.27 -15.78
CA ALA A 144 -7.78 15.03 -17.05
C ALA A 144 -8.39 16.33 -17.61
N VAL A 145 -8.95 17.19 -16.74
CA VAL A 145 -9.45 18.51 -17.11
C VAL A 145 -8.31 19.41 -17.58
N LEU A 146 -7.22 19.49 -16.81
CA LEU A 146 -6.05 20.29 -17.18
C LEU A 146 -5.45 19.83 -18.52
N ALA A 147 -5.30 18.51 -18.71
CA ALA A 147 -4.85 17.94 -19.97
C ALA A 147 -5.81 18.25 -21.13
N GLY A 148 -7.12 18.13 -20.91
CA GLY A 148 -8.14 18.46 -21.92
C GLY A 148 -8.10 19.94 -22.31
N VAL A 149 -8.00 20.85 -21.34
CA VAL A 149 -7.86 22.29 -21.60
C VAL A 149 -6.57 22.60 -22.36
N ALA A 150 -5.45 21.99 -21.97
CA ALA A 150 -4.18 22.16 -22.69
C ALA A 150 -4.28 21.67 -24.14
N ILE A 151 -4.86 20.49 -24.38
CA ILE A 151 -5.09 19.94 -25.72
C ILE A 151 -5.98 20.88 -26.53
N LEU A 152 -7.06 21.40 -25.95
CA LEU A 152 -7.98 22.32 -26.61
C LEU A 152 -7.27 23.63 -27.02
N ILE A 153 -6.51 24.23 -26.11
CA ILE A 153 -5.76 25.48 -26.39
C ILE A 153 -4.77 25.25 -27.52
N VAL A 154 -4.02 24.14 -27.51
CA VAL A 154 -3.03 23.87 -28.54
C VAL A 154 -3.69 23.52 -29.89
N ALA A 155 -4.81 22.79 -29.88
CA ALA A 155 -5.60 22.53 -31.10
C ALA A 155 -6.13 23.83 -31.73
N LEU A 156 -6.59 24.78 -30.90
CA LEU A 156 -7.03 26.09 -31.36
C LEU A 156 -5.84 26.90 -31.93
N LEU A 157 -4.70 26.93 -31.24
CA LEU A 157 -3.49 27.60 -31.73
C LEU A 157 -3.02 27.04 -33.08
N LEU A 158 -3.08 25.70 -33.24
CA LEU A 158 -2.78 25.02 -34.50
C LEU A 158 -3.67 25.46 -35.66
N MET A 159 -4.97 25.68 -35.41
CA MET A 159 -5.93 26.07 -36.45
C MET A 159 -5.86 27.56 -36.82
N PHE A 160 -5.57 28.43 -35.86
CA PHE A 160 -5.69 29.89 -36.06
C PHE A 160 -4.36 30.64 -36.17
N SER A 161 -3.21 30.00 -35.91
CA SER A 161 -1.92 30.70 -35.89
C SER A 161 -0.75 29.92 -36.53
N PRO A 162 -0.59 30.00 -37.87
CA PRO A 162 0.52 29.39 -38.58
C PRO A 162 1.82 30.20 -38.37
N GLY A 163 2.66 29.81 -37.40
CA GLY A 163 3.97 30.48 -37.26
C GLY A 163 4.77 30.18 -36.01
N PHE A 164 4.16 29.66 -34.95
CA PHE A 164 4.83 29.53 -33.66
C PHE A 164 5.54 28.17 -33.49
N LYS A 165 6.72 28.01 -34.11
CA LYS A 165 7.61 26.85 -33.87
C LYS A 165 7.98 26.68 -32.38
N ALA A 166 8.02 27.79 -31.64
CA ALA A 166 8.21 27.79 -30.19
C ALA A 166 7.14 26.95 -29.44
N VAL A 167 5.87 27.00 -29.89
CA VAL A 167 4.78 26.21 -29.30
C VAL A 167 5.00 24.71 -29.52
N GLY A 168 5.60 24.32 -30.65
CA GLY A 168 5.97 22.93 -30.93
C GLY A 168 7.01 22.38 -29.96
N TRP A 169 8.08 23.15 -29.70
CA TRP A 169 9.07 22.80 -28.68
C TRP A 169 8.47 22.73 -27.28
N ILE A 170 7.61 23.70 -26.92
CA ILE A 170 6.89 23.69 -25.65
C ILE A 170 6.02 22.43 -25.51
N ALA A 171 5.31 22.02 -26.56
CA ALA A 171 4.50 20.81 -26.55
C ALA A 171 5.34 19.54 -26.32
N ILE A 172 6.52 19.43 -26.94
CA ILE A 172 7.44 18.31 -26.71
C ILE A 172 7.96 18.32 -25.27
N VAL A 173 8.36 19.47 -24.74
CA VAL A 173 8.81 19.59 -23.34
C VAL A 173 7.68 19.22 -22.38
N LEU A 174 6.45 19.66 -22.64
CA LEU A 174 5.28 19.30 -21.84
C LEU A 174 4.92 17.81 -21.95
N ALA A 175 5.23 17.15 -23.07
CA ALA A 175 5.06 15.70 -23.21
C ALA A 175 5.89 14.91 -22.18
N ALA A 176 6.98 15.47 -21.67
CA ALA A 176 7.75 14.81 -20.61
C ALA A 176 6.93 14.60 -19.33
N ILE A 177 5.95 15.45 -19.04
CA ILE A 177 5.13 15.36 -17.82
C ILE A 177 4.30 14.05 -17.78
N PRO A 178 3.43 13.74 -18.76
CA PRO A 178 2.67 12.49 -18.77
C PRO A 178 3.57 11.25 -18.90
N LEU A 179 4.73 11.37 -19.56
CA LEU A 179 5.72 10.30 -19.61
C LEU A 179 6.29 9.98 -18.22
N LEU A 180 6.75 11.01 -17.49
CA LEU A 180 7.26 10.87 -16.13
C LEU A 180 6.19 10.34 -15.16
N ASP A 181 4.94 10.79 -15.29
CA ASP A 181 3.81 10.26 -14.50
C ASP A 181 3.57 8.77 -14.82
N THR A 182 3.64 8.37 -16.10
CA THR A 182 3.55 6.96 -16.51
C THR A 182 4.65 6.12 -15.87
N LEU A 183 5.90 6.61 -15.92
CA LEU A 183 7.03 5.94 -15.28
C LEU A 183 6.85 5.82 -13.76
N ARG A 184 6.35 6.86 -13.09
CA ARG A 184 6.03 6.81 -11.66
C ARG A 184 4.95 5.79 -11.34
N ILE A 185 3.86 5.74 -12.12
CA ILE A 185 2.77 4.77 -11.94
C ILE A 185 3.28 3.33 -12.11
N VAL A 186 4.12 3.09 -13.12
CA VAL A 186 4.75 1.78 -13.36
C VAL A 186 5.67 1.43 -12.20
N ALA A 187 6.52 2.36 -11.76
CA ALA A 187 7.43 2.14 -10.65
C ALA A 187 6.68 1.85 -9.34
N ASP A 188 5.60 2.59 -9.04
CA ASP A 188 4.74 2.33 -7.88
C ASP A 188 4.12 0.93 -7.94
N TRP A 189 3.62 0.53 -9.12
CA TRP A 189 3.03 -0.79 -9.35
C TRP A 189 4.04 -1.93 -9.18
N LEU A 190 5.27 -1.76 -9.67
CA LEU A 190 6.36 -2.74 -9.50
C LEU A 190 6.79 -2.90 -8.04
N ASN A 191 6.68 -1.84 -7.25
CA ASN A 191 7.09 -1.81 -5.84
C ASN A 191 5.98 -2.20 -4.85
N GLU A 192 4.76 -2.45 -5.33
CA GLU A 192 3.62 -2.85 -4.49
C GLU A 192 3.53 -4.37 -4.38
N GLN A 193 3.72 -4.90 -3.17
CA GLN A 193 3.73 -6.33 -2.89
C GLN A 193 2.83 -6.68 -1.70
N PHE A 194 2.17 -7.83 -1.80
CA PHE A 194 1.36 -8.41 -0.74
C PHE A 194 2.02 -9.70 -0.27
N ILE A 195 2.32 -9.78 1.01
CA ILE A 195 3.13 -10.86 1.59
C ILE A 195 2.36 -11.48 2.74
N ILE A 196 2.29 -12.80 2.75
CA ILE A 196 1.74 -13.60 3.83
C ILE A 196 2.91 -14.26 4.52
N THR A 197 2.97 -14.11 5.84
CA THR A 197 3.95 -14.77 6.71
C THR A 197 3.23 -15.76 7.62
N ASN A 198 3.99 -16.46 8.47
CA ASN A 198 3.45 -17.33 9.51
C ASN A 198 2.77 -16.57 10.68
N ARG A 199 2.90 -15.23 10.76
CA ARG A 199 2.33 -14.43 11.88
C ARG A 199 1.35 -13.35 11.43
N ARG A 200 1.54 -12.81 10.24
CA ARG A 200 0.80 -11.63 9.74
C ARG A 200 0.76 -11.56 8.22
N VAL A 201 -0.13 -10.74 7.72
CA VAL A 201 -0.25 -10.36 6.31
C VAL A 201 0.18 -8.91 6.16
N MET A 202 0.98 -8.62 5.14
CA MET A 202 1.57 -7.31 4.90
C MET A 202 1.24 -6.78 3.50
N GLU A 203 0.90 -5.50 3.41
CA GLU A 203 0.92 -4.68 2.19
C GLU A 203 2.12 -3.75 2.27
N VAL A 204 3.06 -3.89 1.33
CA VAL A 204 4.25 -3.04 1.23
C VAL A 204 4.18 -2.27 -0.06
N ARG A 205 4.28 -0.93 0.02
CA ARG A 205 4.20 -0.06 -1.16
C ARG A 205 5.12 1.16 -1.06
N GLY A 206 5.35 1.79 -2.20
CA GLY A 206 6.08 3.05 -2.33
C GLY A 206 7.49 2.87 -2.90
N ILE A 207 8.00 3.91 -3.56
CA ILE A 207 9.31 3.91 -4.24
C ILE A 207 10.40 4.39 -3.28
N ILE A 208 10.34 5.67 -2.89
CA ILE A 208 11.29 6.31 -1.97
C ILE A 208 10.82 6.13 -0.54
N ASN A 209 9.63 6.65 -0.23
CA ASN A 209 8.99 6.45 1.07
C ASN A 209 8.27 5.11 1.06
N LYS A 210 8.68 4.21 1.94
CA LYS A 210 8.04 2.91 2.12
C LYS A 210 6.89 3.04 3.10
N HIS A 211 5.73 2.54 2.69
CA HIS A 211 4.55 2.42 3.55
C HIS A 211 4.26 0.93 3.72
N VAL A 212 4.34 0.45 4.96
CA VAL A 212 3.99 -0.92 5.33
C VAL A 212 2.68 -0.87 6.09
N ARG A 213 1.77 -1.78 5.77
CA ARG A 213 0.60 -2.09 6.59
C ARG A 213 0.62 -3.57 6.90
N ASP A 214 0.59 -3.91 8.17
CA ASP A 214 0.52 -5.28 8.63
C ASP A 214 -0.79 -5.56 9.37
N SER A 215 -1.20 -6.82 9.33
CA SER A 215 -2.36 -7.34 10.05
C SER A 215 -2.00 -8.70 10.61
N ALA A 216 -1.99 -8.82 11.93
CA ALA A 216 -1.74 -10.08 12.62
C ALA A 216 -2.80 -11.11 12.20
N LEU A 217 -2.36 -12.33 11.85
CA LEU A 217 -3.25 -13.42 11.45
C LEU A 217 -4.24 -13.78 12.57
N GLU A 218 -3.79 -13.68 13.82
CA GLU A 218 -4.59 -13.88 15.03
C GLU A 218 -5.82 -12.97 15.10
N LYS A 219 -5.71 -11.72 14.63
CA LYS A 219 -6.79 -10.72 14.68
C LYS A 219 -7.71 -10.75 13.47
N VAL A 220 -7.46 -11.65 12.51
CA VAL A 220 -8.28 -11.80 11.32
C VAL A 220 -9.50 -12.64 11.68
N ASN A 221 -10.68 -12.04 11.69
CA ASN A 221 -11.93 -12.75 11.96
C ASN A 221 -12.40 -13.46 10.69
N ASP A 222 -12.60 -12.70 9.61
CA ASP A 222 -13.11 -13.22 8.35
C ASP A 222 -12.41 -12.60 7.12
N VAL A 223 -12.49 -13.31 6.01
CA VAL A 223 -11.82 -13.03 4.75
C VAL A 223 -12.83 -13.10 3.60
N ASP A 224 -13.32 -11.94 3.18
CA ASP A 224 -14.21 -11.85 2.02
C ASP A 224 -13.40 -11.80 0.71
N LEU A 225 -13.81 -12.60 -0.29
CA LEU A 225 -13.21 -12.63 -1.61
C LEU A 225 -14.24 -12.21 -2.65
N ARG A 226 -14.00 -11.07 -3.29
CA ARG A 226 -14.82 -10.56 -4.40
C ARG A 226 -14.09 -10.69 -5.72
N GLN A 227 -14.64 -11.51 -6.61
CA GLN A 227 -14.10 -11.71 -7.96
C GLN A 227 -15.24 -11.67 -8.98
N SER A 228 -15.10 -10.80 -9.99
CA SER A 228 -16.06 -10.74 -11.11
C SER A 228 -15.77 -11.83 -12.13
N LEU A 229 -16.68 -12.03 -13.10
CA LEU A 229 -16.45 -12.97 -14.22
C LEU A 229 -15.14 -12.68 -14.96
N MET A 230 -14.91 -11.40 -15.30
CA MET A 230 -13.63 -10.97 -15.91
C MET A 230 -12.44 -11.15 -14.97
N GLY A 231 -12.64 -10.95 -13.67
CA GLY A 231 -11.64 -11.22 -12.66
C GLY A 231 -11.26 -12.71 -12.59
N ARG A 232 -12.21 -13.61 -12.83
CA ARG A 232 -11.94 -15.06 -12.87
C ARG A 232 -11.17 -15.46 -14.11
N LEU A 233 -11.57 -14.93 -15.27
CA LEU A 233 -10.88 -15.19 -16.55
C LEU A 233 -9.45 -14.64 -16.55
N LEU A 234 -9.26 -13.43 -16.03
CA LEU A 234 -7.97 -12.72 -16.02
C LEU A 234 -7.16 -12.94 -14.73
N GLY A 235 -7.65 -13.75 -13.78
CA GLY A 235 -6.91 -14.09 -12.56
C GLY A 235 -6.72 -12.95 -11.54
N TYR A 236 -7.62 -11.96 -11.49
CA TYR A 236 -7.58 -10.88 -10.48
C TYR A 236 -8.83 -10.82 -9.62
N GLY A 237 -8.69 -10.32 -8.39
CA GLY A 237 -9.83 -10.12 -7.50
C GLY A 237 -9.49 -9.22 -6.32
N THR A 238 -10.45 -9.04 -5.43
CA THR A 238 -10.29 -8.22 -4.23
C THR A 238 -10.48 -9.08 -3.01
N VAL A 239 -9.50 -9.05 -2.10
CA VAL A 239 -9.58 -9.72 -0.81
C VAL A 239 -9.76 -8.65 0.26
N GLN A 240 -10.76 -8.84 1.10
CA GLN A 240 -11.09 -7.95 2.20
C GLN A 240 -10.92 -8.72 3.51
N ILE A 241 -10.08 -8.18 4.39
CA ILE A 241 -9.83 -8.71 5.71
C ILE A 241 -10.66 -7.92 6.70
N ILE A 242 -11.46 -8.64 7.49
CA ILE A 242 -12.24 -8.09 8.59
C ILE A 242 -11.50 -8.46 9.88
N THR A 243 -11.02 -7.45 10.59
CA THR A 243 -10.32 -7.61 11.87
C THR A 243 -11.24 -7.29 13.04
N GLY A 244 -11.06 -7.94 14.18
CA GLY A 244 -11.89 -7.74 15.38
C GLY A 244 -11.75 -6.39 16.09
N SER A 245 -10.91 -5.47 15.61
CA SER A 245 -10.78 -4.10 16.15
C SER A 245 -11.53 -3.09 15.28
N ASP A 246 -12.16 -2.08 15.90
CA ASP A 246 -12.96 -1.00 15.27
C ASP A 246 -12.19 -0.11 14.26
N ILE A 247 -10.91 -0.38 14.03
CA ILE A 247 -10.03 0.44 13.19
C ILE A 247 -9.32 -0.47 12.18
N GLY A 248 -9.98 -0.69 11.04
CA GLY A 248 -9.29 -0.94 9.78
C GLY A 248 -9.74 -2.16 8.99
N VAL A 249 -10.79 -2.00 8.20
CA VAL A 249 -11.08 -2.91 7.08
C VAL A 249 -9.91 -2.81 6.07
N ASN A 250 -9.06 -3.84 6.02
CA ASN A 250 -7.95 -3.90 5.08
C ASN A 250 -8.41 -4.55 3.77
N MET A 251 -8.39 -3.75 2.69
CA MET A 251 -8.93 -4.15 1.39
C MET A 251 -7.80 -4.20 0.36
N PHE A 252 -7.39 -5.40 -0.01
CA PHE A 252 -6.41 -5.66 -1.05
C PHE A 252 -7.09 -5.72 -2.42
N ARG A 253 -7.07 -4.59 -3.13
CA ARG A 253 -7.81 -4.41 -4.39
C ARG A 253 -7.03 -4.90 -5.60
N ARG A 254 -7.65 -5.79 -6.39
CA ARG A 254 -7.14 -6.27 -7.69
C ARG A 254 -5.76 -6.92 -7.54
N ILE A 255 -5.65 -7.85 -6.60
CA ILE A 255 -4.46 -8.70 -6.43
C ILE A 255 -4.45 -9.80 -7.49
N ALA A 256 -3.26 -10.26 -7.87
CA ALA A 256 -3.10 -11.42 -8.74
C ALA A 256 -3.37 -12.72 -7.95
N ASN A 257 -4.06 -13.67 -8.59
CA ASN A 257 -4.40 -14.97 -8.03
C ASN A 257 -5.06 -14.89 -6.63
N PRO A 258 -6.22 -14.23 -6.51
CA PRO A 258 -6.81 -13.91 -5.22
C PRO A 258 -7.31 -15.16 -4.46
N VAL A 259 -7.71 -16.22 -5.18
CA VAL A 259 -8.12 -17.50 -4.60
C VAL A 259 -6.95 -18.17 -3.89
N ARG A 260 -5.78 -18.21 -4.54
CA ARG A 260 -4.56 -18.75 -3.93
C ARG A 260 -4.15 -17.92 -2.72
N PHE A 261 -4.17 -16.59 -2.85
CA PHE A 261 -3.87 -15.69 -1.73
C PHE A 261 -4.78 -15.97 -0.52
N LYS A 262 -6.10 -16.08 -0.71
CA LYS A 262 -7.05 -16.41 0.38
C LYS A 262 -6.73 -17.78 1.00
N ARG A 263 -6.46 -18.80 0.18
CA ARG A 263 -6.13 -20.15 0.66
C ARG A 263 -4.85 -20.17 1.49
N GLU A 264 -3.76 -19.59 0.99
CA GLU A 264 -2.49 -19.55 1.73
C GLU A 264 -2.63 -18.77 3.05
N MET A 265 -3.47 -17.74 3.07
CA MET A 265 -3.75 -16.96 4.27
C MET A 265 -4.50 -17.76 5.34
N LEU A 266 -5.53 -18.52 4.92
CA LEU A 266 -6.28 -19.41 5.82
C LEU A 266 -5.39 -20.55 6.35
N ASN A 267 -4.61 -21.17 5.46
CA ASN A 267 -3.63 -22.19 5.86
C ASN A 267 -2.62 -21.64 6.87
N ALA A 268 -2.11 -20.43 6.66
CA ALA A 268 -1.19 -19.78 7.59
C ALA A 268 -1.86 -19.46 8.94
N LYS A 269 -3.14 -19.05 8.94
CA LYS A 269 -3.93 -18.85 10.15
C LYS A 269 -4.11 -20.15 10.93
N GLU A 270 -4.51 -21.24 10.26
CA GLU A 270 -4.64 -22.57 10.87
C GLU A 270 -3.32 -23.06 11.46
N GLN A 271 -2.21 -22.91 10.73
CA GLN A 271 -0.88 -23.25 11.24
C GLN A 271 -0.47 -22.39 12.44
N PHE A 272 -0.82 -21.11 12.44
CA PHE A 272 -0.59 -20.22 13.58
C PHE A 272 -1.33 -20.75 14.83
N HIS A 273 -2.61 -21.08 14.73
CA HIS A 273 -3.40 -21.69 15.81
C HIS A 273 -2.88 -23.08 16.23
N ALA A 274 -2.35 -23.87 15.30
CA ALA A 274 -1.76 -25.17 15.62
C ALA A 274 -0.39 -25.04 16.32
N SER A 275 0.37 -23.98 16.03
CA SER A 275 1.72 -23.74 16.57
C SER A 275 1.75 -22.98 17.90
N GLY A 276 0.65 -22.28 18.25
CA GLY A 276 0.53 -21.45 19.44
C GLY A 276 -0.78 -21.74 20.17
N LYS A 277 -0.68 -21.92 21.49
CA LYS A 277 -1.77 -22.03 22.47
C LYS A 277 -3.07 -21.35 21.99
N PRO A 278 -4.25 -22.03 22.07
CA PRO A 278 -5.51 -21.52 21.53
C PRO A 278 -5.75 -20.07 21.97
N PRO A 279 -6.25 -19.21 21.06
CA PRO A 279 -6.46 -17.80 21.34
C PRO A 279 -7.28 -17.65 22.62
N ALA A 280 -6.89 -16.71 23.47
CA ALA A 280 -7.59 -16.44 24.74
C ALA A 280 -9.07 -16.02 24.55
N ASP A 281 -9.49 -15.81 23.30
CA ASP A 281 -10.84 -15.41 22.88
C ASP A 281 -11.64 -16.56 22.19
N GLU A 282 -11.10 -17.77 22.10
CA GLU A 282 -11.92 -18.94 21.74
C GLU A 282 -12.85 -19.26 22.90
N GLU A 283 -14.17 -19.11 22.70
CA GLU A 283 -15.19 -19.69 23.58
C GLU A 283 -14.84 -21.16 23.79
N LYS A 284 -14.23 -21.47 24.95
CA LYS A 284 -13.90 -22.84 25.35
C LYS A 284 -15.13 -23.69 25.12
N THR A 285 -14.97 -24.79 24.39
CA THR A 285 -16.10 -25.67 24.08
C THR A 285 -16.71 -26.18 25.39
N ILE A 286 -18.02 -26.47 25.41
CA ILE A 286 -18.71 -26.91 26.63
C ILE A 286 -17.98 -28.08 27.34
N PRO A 287 -17.42 -29.09 26.65
CA PRO A 287 -16.59 -30.11 27.27
C PRO A 287 -15.32 -29.58 27.96
N GLU A 288 -14.66 -28.57 27.39
CA GLU A 288 -13.46 -27.93 27.97
C GLU A 288 -13.80 -27.09 29.20
N LEU A 289 -14.92 -26.37 29.18
CA LEU A 289 -15.44 -25.65 30.34
C LEU A 289 -15.78 -26.60 31.49
N ILE A 290 -16.37 -27.77 31.19
CA ILE A 290 -16.65 -28.80 32.19
C ILE A 290 -15.36 -29.38 32.77
N ALA A 291 -14.33 -29.59 31.94
CA ALA A 291 -13.02 -30.06 32.40
C ALA A 291 -12.32 -29.06 33.33
N GLU A 292 -12.40 -27.76 33.01
CA GLU A 292 -11.86 -26.69 33.86
C GLU A 292 -12.63 -26.56 35.19
N LEU A 293 -13.95 -26.68 35.16
CA LEU A 293 -14.77 -26.72 36.37
C LEU A 293 -14.40 -27.91 37.28
N ASP A 294 -14.10 -29.10 36.72
CA ASP A 294 -13.65 -30.25 37.51
C ASP A 294 -12.25 -30.01 38.10
N GLU A 295 -11.38 -29.29 37.39
CA GLU A 295 -10.06 -28.91 37.90
C GLU A 295 -10.15 -27.96 39.09
N LEU A 296 -11.04 -26.95 39.03
CA LEU A 296 -11.29 -26.02 40.14
C LEU A 296 -11.87 -26.71 41.36
N ARG A 297 -12.75 -27.70 41.15
CA ARG A 297 -13.27 -28.57 42.21
C ARG A 297 -12.17 -29.39 42.87
N ARG A 298 -11.28 -30.02 42.09
CA ARG A 298 -10.13 -30.78 42.61
C ARG A 298 -9.14 -29.90 43.39
N LYS A 299 -9.02 -28.62 43.02
CA LYS A 299 -8.22 -27.62 43.74
C LYS A 299 -8.90 -27.08 45.01
N GLY A 300 -10.12 -27.52 45.29
CA GLY A 300 -10.91 -27.06 46.44
C GLY A 300 -11.42 -25.62 46.32
N VAL A 301 -11.39 -25.04 45.11
CA VAL A 301 -11.86 -23.68 44.82
C VAL A 301 -13.37 -23.66 44.61
N LEU A 302 -13.93 -24.76 44.08
CA LEU A 302 -15.35 -24.92 43.81
C LEU A 302 -15.91 -26.08 44.63
N THR A 303 -17.08 -25.89 45.23
CA THR A 303 -17.79 -26.97 45.93
C THR A 303 -18.42 -27.95 44.92
N GLU A 304 -18.70 -29.19 45.36
CA GLU A 304 -19.34 -30.19 44.49
C GLU A 304 -20.73 -29.73 44.01
N GLU A 305 -21.46 -29.01 44.86
CA GLU A 305 -22.80 -28.49 44.54
C GLU A 305 -22.73 -27.39 43.45
N GLU A 306 -21.79 -26.44 43.58
CA GLU A 306 -21.55 -25.41 42.57
C GLU A 306 -21.06 -26.00 41.25
N PHE A 307 -20.24 -27.05 41.31
CA PHE A 307 -19.79 -27.78 40.13
C PHE A 307 -20.97 -28.38 39.36
N GLN A 308 -21.83 -29.14 40.03
CA GLN A 308 -22.96 -29.79 39.38
C GLN A 308 -23.96 -28.78 38.82
N ALA A 309 -24.22 -27.67 39.53
CA ALA A 309 -25.10 -26.61 39.05
C ALA A 309 -24.57 -25.96 37.76
N LYS A 310 -23.26 -25.63 37.72
CA LYS A 310 -22.63 -25.02 36.54
C LYS A 310 -22.51 -26.02 35.38
N LYS A 311 -22.20 -27.28 35.66
CA LYS A 311 -22.18 -28.35 34.66
C LYS A 311 -23.57 -28.56 34.04
N ALA A 312 -24.62 -28.58 34.85
CA ALA A 312 -25.99 -28.72 34.37
C ALA A 312 -26.42 -27.52 33.51
N ASP A 313 -26.07 -26.29 33.91
CA ASP A 313 -26.32 -25.07 33.12
C ASP A 313 -25.59 -25.12 31.77
N LEU A 314 -24.33 -25.56 31.75
CA LEU A 314 -23.55 -25.69 30.52
C LEU A 314 -24.09 -26.80 29.60
N LEU A 315 -24.51 -27.94 30.16
CA LEU A 315 -25.11 -29.03 29.39
C LEU A 315 -26.50 -28.67 28.85
N ALA A 316 -27.23 -27.77 29.51
CA ALA A 316 -28.52 -27.27 29.02
C ALA A 316 -28.39 -26.30 27.83
N ARG A 317 -27.17 -25.79 27.55
CA ARG A 317 -26.86 -24.92 26.40
C ARG A 317 -26.38 -25.69 25.17
N LEU A 318 -26.17 -27.00 25.29
CA LEU A 318 -25.81 -27.94 24.21
C LEU A 318 -27.04 -28.35 23.41
#